data_AF-A0A538ACN5-F1
#
_entry.id   AF-A0A538ACN5-F1
#
_cell.length_a   1.000
_cell.length_b   1.000
_cell.length_c   1.000
_cell.angle_alpha   90.00
_cell.angle_beta   90.00
_cell.angle_gamma   90.00
#
_symmetry.space_group_name_H-M   'P 1'
#
loop_
_entity.id
_entity.type
_entity.pdbx_description
1 polymer ?
#
loop_
_entity_poly.entity_id
_entity_poly.type
_entity_poly.pdbx_seq_one_letter_code
_entity_poly.pdbx_strand_id
1 'polypeptide(L)'
;MIAFATRTFEPPGLEIRVNFGVFAGREATPAEIDELAADLLDKVGEMSIVAEARHEIGHHSEASLHQVRIEVREDELPDDEHELDEFRGRLIEASERWARECIADRHVELSDV
;
A
#
# COMPACT_ATOMS: atom_id res chain seq x y z
N MET A 1 17.91 -15.67 -16.16
CA MET A 1 18.39 -14.26 -16.22
C MET A 1 18.13 -13.67 -14.84
N ILE A 2 19.16 -13.16 -14.16
CA ILE A 2 19.04 -12.70 -12.76
C ILE A 2 18.73 -11.19 -12.68
N ALA A 3 19.06 -10.43 -13.73
CA ALA A 3 18.74 -9.01 -13.84
C ALA A 3 18.39 -8.65 -15.29
N PHE A 4 17.47 -7.70 -15.47
CA PHE A 4 17.07 -7.14 -16.76
C PHE A 4 16.80 -5.64 -16.61
N ALA A 5 17.06 -4.87 -17.66
CA ALA A 5 16.72 -3.45 -17.70
C ALA A 5 15.29 -3.29 -18.21
N THR A 6 14.41 -2.71 -17.41
CA THR A 6 13.12 -2.23 -17.90
C THR A 6 13.31 -0.89 -18.60
N ARG A 7 12.62 -0.67 -19.72
CA ARG A 7 12.69 0.56 -20.53
C ARG A 7 11.38 1.36 -20.51
N THR A 8 10.31 0.76 -19.99
CA THR A 8 8.97 1.37 -19.94
C THR A 8 8.26 0.81 -18.72
N PHE A 9 7.84 1.71 -17.83
CA PHE A 9 6.89 1.39 -16.76
C PHE A 9 5.56 2.00 -17.20
N GLU A 10 4.58 1.16 -17.50
CA GLU A 10 3.22 1.63 -17.70
C GLU A 10 2.69 1.99 -16.31
N PRO A 11 2.34 3.26 -16.04
CA PRO A 11 1.84 3.65 -14.73
C PRO A 11 0.53 2.90 -14.46
N PRO A 12 0.24 2.55 -13.20
CA PRO A 12 -1.07 2.01 -12.85
C PRO A 12 -2.15 3.06 -13.14
N GLY A 13 -3.38 2.60 -13.39
CA GLY A 13 -4.53 3.50 -13.54
C GLY A 13 -4.81 4.26 -12.24
N LEU A 14 -4.66 3.60 -11.10
CA LEU A 14 -4.73 4.20 -9.77
C LEU A 14 -3.66 3.61 -8.86
N GLU A 15 -3.04 4.49 -8.06
CA GLU A 15 -2.04 4.12 -7.06
C GLU A 15 -2.40 4.73 -5.70
N ILE A 16 -2.39 3.90 -4.66
CA ILE A 16 -2.55 4.32 -3.26
C ILE A 16 -1.27 3.96 -2.51
N ARG A 17 -0.71 4.93 -1.78
CA ARG A 17 0.47 4.73 -0.94
C ARG A 17 0.14 4.94 0.53
N VAL A 18 0.46 3.93 1.33
CA VAL A 18 0.36 3.98 2.79
C VAL A 18 1.76 4.10 3.37
N ASN A 19 2.03 5.20 4.10
CA ASN A 19 3.30 5.41 4.81
C ASN A 19 3.36 4.60 6.11
N PHE A 20 3.26 3.28 5.99
CA PHE A 20 3.07 2.37 7.12
C PHE A 20 4.17 2.53 8.18
N GLY A 21 5.44 2.51 7.77
CA GLY A 21 6.57 2.59 8.72
C GLY A 21 6.68 3.90 9.48
N VAL A 22 6.15 5.00 8.94
CA VAL A 22 6.13 6.30 9.65
C VAL A 22 5.22 6.23 10.88
N PHE A 23 4.12 5.46 10.79
CA PHE A 23 3.13 5.37 11.87
C PHE A 23 3.29 4.10 12.72
N ALA A 24 3.71 2.98 12.13
CA ALA A 24 3.87 1.70 12.80
C ALA A 24 5.31 1.46 13.34
N GLY A 25 6.30 2.22 12.85
CA GLY A 25 7.72 2.05 13.23
C GLY A 25 8.37 0.77 12.69
N ARG A 26 7.73 0.07 11.76
CA ARG A 26 8.19 -1.19 11.13
C ARG A 26 7.61 -1.36 9.73
N GLU A 27 8.04 -2.38 9.02
CA GLU A 27 7.35 -2.85 7.82
C GLU A 27 6.06 -3.62 8.14
N ALA A 28 5.13 -3.63 7.19
CA ALA A 28 3.95 -4.49 7.24
C ALA A 28 4.36 -5.95 7.07
N THR A 29 3.77 -6.84 7.86
CA THR A 29 4.04 -8.28 7.77
C THR A 29 3.27 -8.89 6.60
N PRO A 30 3.68 -10.07 6.09
CA PRO A 30 2.94 -10.76 5.04
C PRO A 30 1.46 -11.02 5.39
N ALA A 31 1.17 -11.40 6.64
CA ALA A 31 -0.20 -11.66 7.08
C ALA A 31 -1.08 -10.40 7.02
N GLU A 32 -0.55 -9.25 7.47
CA GLU A 32 -1.28 -7.99 7.37
C GLU A 32 -1.50 -7.56 5.91
N ILE A 33 -0.55 -7.86 5.01
CA ILE A 33 -0.74 -7.62 3.57
C ILE A 33 -1.83 -8.54 3.00
N ASP A 34 -1.88 -9.81 3.42
CA ASP A 34 -2.94 -10.74 3.01
C ASP A 34 -4.32 -10.29 3.51
N GLU A 35 -4.40 -9.74 4.72
CA GLU A 35 -5.62 -9.15 5.29
C GLU A 35 -6.07 -7.90 4.50
N LEU A 36 -5.13 -6.99 4.20
CA LEU A 36 -5.40 -5.85 3.32
C LEU A 36 -5.88 -6.31 1.94
N ALA A 37 -5.26 -7.38 1.40
CA ALA A 37 -5.64 -7.91 0.12
C ALA A 37 -7.08 -8.43 0.13
N ALA A 38 -7.45 -9.21 1.15
CA ALA A 38 -8.80 -9.72 1.32
C ALA A 38 -9.84 -8.59 1.41
N ASP A 39 -9.55 -7.55 2.18
CA ASP A 39 -10.44 -6.40 2.38
C ASP A 39 -10.67 -5.57 1.11
N LEU A 40 -9.67 -5.49 0.23
CA LEU A 40 -9.74 -4.72 -1.00
C LEU A 40 -10.24 -5.52 -2.21
N LEU A 41 -10.07 -6.85 -2.22
CA LEU A 41 -10.46 -7.71 -3.35
C LEU A 41 -11.98 -7.71 -3.60
N ASP A 42 -12.79 -7.51 -2.56
CA ASP A 42 -14.24 -7.34 -2.74
C ASP A 42 -14.61 -6.02 -3.46
N LYS A 43 -13.65 -5.11 -3.60
CA LYS A 43 -13.83 -3.78 -4.21
C LYS A 43 -13.16 -3.70 -5.58
N VAL A 44 -12.06 -4.42 -5.78
CA VAL A 44 -11.23 -4.42 -7.01
C VAL A 44 -11.07 -5.86 -7.48
N GLY A 45 -11.34 -6.14 -8.75
CA GLY A 45 -11.21 -7.51 -9.28
C GLY A 45 -9.77 -8.00 -9.30
N GLU A 46 -8.85 -7.17 -9.79
CA GLU A 46 -7.41 -7.44 -9.76
C GLU A 46 -6.61 -6.22 -9.26
N MET A 47 -5.62 -6.47 -8.39
CA MET A 47 -4.69 -5.45 -7.91
C MET A 47 -3.31 -6.03 -7.63
N SER A 48 -2.32 -5.16 -7.51
CA SER A 48 -0.99 -5.48 -7.00
C SER A 48 -0.76 -4.74 -5.68
N ILE A 49 -0.27 -5.45 -4.66
CA ILE A 49 0.18 -4.84 -3.41
C ILE A 49 1.68 -5.05 -3.27
N VAL A 50 2.41 -3.95 -3.09
CA VAL A 50 3.86 -3.92 -2.93
C VAL A 50 4.18 -3.36 -1.54
N ALA A 51 4.74 -4.20 -0.68
CA ALA A 51 5.40 -3.74 0.53
C ALA A 51 6.87 -3.46 0.21
N GLU A 52 7.30 -2.20 0.31
CA GLU A 52 8.65 -1.78 -0.05
C GLU A 52 9.36 -1.04 1.09
N ALA A 53 10.65 -1.35 1.24
CA ALA A 53 11.60 -0.54 1.99
C ALA A 53 12.31 0.39 0.99
N ARG A 54 11.95 1.67 1.02
CA ARG A 54 12.53 2.69 0.15
C ARG A 54 13.67 3.38 0.87
N HIS A 55 14.89 3.19 0.34
CA HIS A 55 16.08 3.89 0.80
C HIS A 55 16.32 5.13 -0.06
N GLU A 56 16.26 6.30 0.55
CA GLU A 56 16.60 7.56 -0.10
C GLU A 56 17.98 8.00 0.36
N ILE A 57 18.95 7.94 -0.56
CA ILE A 57 20.36 8.21 -0.28
C ILE A 57 20.79 9.41 -1.11
N GLY A 58 21.22 10.47 -0.43
CA GLY A 58 21.84 11.64 -1.00
C GLY A 58 23.20 11.91 -0.36
N HIS A 59 23.97 12.84 -0.91
CA HIS A 59 25.31 13.18 -0.39
C HIS A 59 25.33 13.60 1.09
N HIS A 60 24.20 14.05 1.64
CA HIS A 60 24.09 14.58 3.00
C HIS A 60 22.92 14.00 3.79
N SER A 61 22.22 12.99 3.26
CA SER A 61 20.99 12.46 3.86
C SER A 61 20.80 11.00 3.53
N GLU A 62 20.33 10.24 4.51
CA GLU A 62 19.89 8.86 4.35
C GLU A 62 18.55 8.71 5.08
N ALA A 63 17.54 8.18 4.39
CA ALA A 63 16.24 7.86 4.97
C ALA A 63 15.79 6.47 4.51
N SER A 64 15.10 5.75 5.40
CA SER A 64 14.45 4.48 5.07
C SER A 64 12.96 4.61 5.37
N LEU A 65 12.12 4.40 4.37
CA LEU A 65 10.67 4.46 4.47
C LEU A 65 10.08 3.09 4.19
N HIS A 66 9.22 2.58 5.08
CA HIS A 66 8.44 1.38 4.80
C HIS A 66 7.06 1.79 4.31
N GLN A 67 6.78 1.50 3.05
CA GLN A 67 5.53 1.88 2.38
C GLN A 67 4.81 0.64 1.88
N VAL A 68 3.49 0.70 1.90
CA VAL A 68 2.63 -0.26 1.20
C VAL A 68 1.97 0.47 0.04
N ARG A 69 2.15 -0.06 -1.17
CA ARG A 69 1.64 0.52 -2.40
C ARG A 69 0.61 -0.43 -3.01
N ILE A 70 -0.58 0.09 -3.26
CA ILE A 70 -1.67 -0.63 -3.91
C ILE A 70 -1.80 -0.05 -5.31
N GLU A 71 -1.71 -0.90 -6.31
CA GLU A 71 -1.80 -0.55 -7.72
C GLU A 71 -3.02 -1.24 -8.32
N VAL A 72 -3.90 -0.44 -8.92
CA VAL A 72 -5.07 -0.89 -9.66
C VAL A 72 -4.86 -0.56 -11.13
N ARG A 73 -5.11 -1.53 -12.01
CA ARG A 73 -4.97 -1.35 -13.45
C ARG A 73 -6.08 -0.46 -13.99
N GLU A 74 -5.83 0.18 -15.13
CA GLU A 74 -6.80 1.09 -15.76
C GLU A 74 -8.10 0.38 -16.18
N ASP A 75 -8.03 -0.89 -16.59
CA ASP A 75 -9.18 -1.71 -16.97
C ASP A 75 -10.08 -2.14 -15.79
N GLU A 76 -9.60 -1.97 -14.56
CA GLU A 76 -10.34 -2.22 -13.32
C GLU A 76 -11.00 -0.94 -12.77
N LEU A 77 -10.81 0.21 -13.44
CA LEU A 77 -11.35 1.49 -12.98
C LEU A 77 -12.73 1.77 -13.61
N PRO A 78 -13.62 2.45 -12.86
CA PRO A 78 -14.83 3.01 -13.44
C PRO A 78 -14.51 4.04 -14.54
N ASP A 79 -15.27 4.01 -15.64
CA ASP A 79 -15.16 4.98 -16.74
C ASP A 79 -15.72 6.37 -16.37
N ASP A 80 -16.69 6.41 -15.44
CA ASP A 80 -17.33 7.64 -14.99
C ASP A 80 -16.48 8.33 -13.91
N GLU A 81 -16.28 9.65 -14.06
CA GLU A 81 -15.42 10.44 -13.16
C GLU A 81 -15.95 10.47 -11.72
N HIS A 82 -17.27 10.50 -11.53
CA HIS A 82 -17.85 10.52 -10.19
C HIS A 82 -17.73 9.15 -9.53
N GLU A 83 -18.02 8.07 -10.27
CA GLU A 83 -17.83 6.70 -9.78
C GLU A 83 -16.36 6.41 -9.45
N LEU A 84 -15.42 6.94 -10.24
CA LEU A 84 -13.99 6.83 -10.00
C LEU A 84 -13.56 7.54 -8.69
N ASP A 85 -14.08 8.74 -8.42
CA ASP A 85 -13.80 9.46 -7.18
C ASP A 85 -14.32 8.71 -5.96
N GLU A 86 -15.56 8.19 -6.02
CA GLU A 86 -16.11 7.36 -4.97
C GLU A 86 -15.32 6.06 -4.76
N PHE A 87 -14.94 5.41 -5.86
CA PHE A 87 -14.12 4.20 -5.84
C PHE A 87 -12.78 4.44 -5.15
N ARG A 88 -12.08 5.51 -5.55
CA ARG A 88 -10.84 5.94 -4.92
C ARG A 88 -11.02 6.21 -3.44
N GLY A 89 -12.10 6.92 -3.06
CA GLY A 89 -12.44 7.19 -1.66
C GLY A 89 -12.58 5.91 -0.83
N ARG A 90 -13.32 4.91 -1.35
CA ARG A 90 -13.51 3.62 -0.67
C ARG A 90 -12.20 2.86 -0.45
N LEU A 91 -11.30 2.88 -1.44
CA LEU A 91 -10.00 2.21 -1.31
C LEU A 91 -9.08 2.92 -0.32
N ILE A 92 -9.08 4.26 -0.31
CA ILE A 92 -8.33 5.05 0.68
C ILE A 92 -8.85 4.73 2.08
N GLU A 93 -10.15 4.79 2.30
CA GLU A 93 -10.76 4.51 3.61
C GLU A 93 -10.40 3.11 4.12
N ALA A 94 -10.52 2.09 3.25
CA ALA A 94 -10.16 0.72 3.61
C ALA A 94 -8.67 0.58 3.95
N SER A 95 -7.79 1.19 3.17
CA SER A 95 -6.34 1.17 3.39
C SER A 95 -5.95 1.86 4.69
N GLU A 96 -6.58 3.00 5.00
CA GLU A 96 -6.32 3.71 6.25
C GLU A 96 -6.84 2.95 7.47
N ARG A 97 -8.04 2.35 7.37
CA ARG A 97 -8.63 1.54 8.45
C ARG A 97 -7.69 0.37 8.78
N TRP A 98 -7.29 -0.39 7.78
CA TRP A 98 -6.34 -1.48 7.93
C TRP A 98 -5.06 -1.02 8.64
N ALA A 99 -4.44 0.06 8.16
CA ALA A 99 -3.20 0.54 8.77
C ALA A 99 -3.38 0.92 10.25
N ARG A 100 -4.52 1.54 10.61
CA ARG A 100 -4.84 1.89 12.00
C ARG A 100 -5.04 0.66 12.87
N GLU A 101 -5.69 -0.38 12.36
CA GLU A 101 -5.91 -1.65 13.07
C GLU A 101 -4.56 -2.33 13.38
N CYS A 102 -3.68 -2.47 12.39
CA CYS A 102 -2.32 -3.02 12.59
C CYS A 102 -1.51 -2.24 13.65
N ILE A 103 -1.64 -0.91 13.67
CA ILE A 103 -0.96 -0.05 14.64
C ILE A 103 -1.55 -0.23 16.05
N ALA A 104 -2.88 -0.33 16.15
CA ALA A 104 -3.57 -0.51 17.42
C ALA A 104 -3.23 -1.86 18.06
N ASP A 105 -3.26 -2.95 17.29
CA ASP A 105 -2.92 -4.29 17.77
C ASP A 105 -1.48 -4.36 18.29
N ARG A 106 -0.55 -3.66 17.63
CA ARG A 106 0.83 -3.53 18.10
C ARG A 106 0.94 -2.84 19.46
N HIS A 107 0.09 -1.84 19.73
CA HIS A 107 0.09 -1.12 21.01
C HIS A 107 -0.43 -1.99 22.16
N VAL A 108 -1.36 -2.92 21.89
CA VAL A 108 -1.88 -3.87 22.87
C VAL A 108 -0.79 -4.88 23.25
N GLU A 109 -0.13 -5.49 22.25
CA GLU A 109 0.95 -6.47 22.46
C GLU A 109 2.13 -5.93 23.28
N LEU A 110 2.43 -4.62 23.19
CA LEU A 110 3.49 -3.97 23.97
C LEU A 110 3.07 -3.60 25.40
N SER A 111 1.77 -3.49 25.68
CA SER A 111 1.24 -3.08 26.99
C SER A 111 1.03 -4.26 27.93
N ASP A 112 0.99 -5.48 27.41
CA ASP A 112 0.76 -6.73 28.16
C ASP A 112 2.05 -7.44 28.61
N VAL A 113 3.20 -6.76 28.57
CA VAL A 113 4.53 -7.28 28.99
C VAL A 113 5.10 -6.51 30.18
#